data_AF-A0AA96TY02-F1
#
_entry.id   AF-A0AA96TY02-F1
#
_cell.length_a   1.000
_cell.length_b   1.000
_cell.length_c   1.000
_cell.angle_alpha   90.00
_cell.angle_beta   90.00
_cell.angle_gamma   90.00
#
_symmetry.space_group_name_H-M   'P 1'
#
loop_
_entity.id
_entity.type
_entity.pdbx_description
1 polymer ?
#
loop_
_entity_poly.entity_id
_entity_poly.type
_entity_poly.pdbx_seq_one_letter_code
_entity_poly.pdbx_strand_id
1 'polypeptide(L)'
;MFKFLKKKKVKELVIKCDTDTVLINEKPIIFPTNYDTLIAVLGKPERELTKTNHYMIWDQFGIFCGYTDKNEILSINVYQSKQDRSEYNSKKQFKGKLLLNDEEITNNEFSKIALGKVAIHRLGSENEIRFGFSLGINKIYTNI
;
A
#
# COMPACT_ATOMS: atom_id res chain seq x y z
N MET A 1 -21.45 9.35 33.64
CA MET A 1 -20.07 9.87 33.46
C MET A 1 -19.46 9.20 32.22
N PHE A 2 -19.56 9.85 31.05
CA PHE A 2 -19.09 9.27 29.78
C PHE A 2 -17.57 9.37 29.70
N LYS A 3 -16.88 8.23 29.78
CA LYS A 3 -15.44 8.16 29.51
C LYS A 3 -15.22 8.37 28.01
N PHE A 4 -14.83 9.58 27.63
CA PHE A 4 -14.29 9.86 26.31
C PHE A 4 -13.00 9.04 26.13
N LEU A 5 -13.11 7.89 25.47
CA LEU A 5 -11.96 7.17 24.94
C LEU A 5 -11.26 8.11 23.96
N LYS A 6 -10.13 8.70 24.35
CA LYS A 6 -9.22 9.41 23.44
C LYS A 6 -8.91 8.45 22.29
N LYS A 7 -9.46 8.70 21.10
CA LYS A 7 -9.03 8.02 19.87
C LYS A 7 -7.53 8.25 19.76
N LYS A 8 -6.74 7.17 19.89
CA LYS A 8 -5.30 7.20 19.64
C LYS A 8 -5.12 7.78 18.23
N LYS A 9 -4.46 8.94 18.11
CA LYS A 9 -4.13 9.52 16.81
C LYS A 9 -3.30 8.48 16.08
N VAL A 10 -3.84 7.91 15.00
CA VAL A 10 -3.10 7.00 14.12
C VAL A 10 -1.96 7.86 13.56
N LYS A 11 -0.70 7.45 13.79
CA LYS A 11 0.44 8.11 13.16
C LYS A 11 0.26 8.00 11.65
N GLU A 12 0.43 9.11 10.96
CA GLU A 12 0.46 9.12 9.50
C GLU A 12 1.57 8.18 9.03
N LEU A 13 1.25 7.31 8.08
CA LEU A 13 2.16 6.29 7.59
C LEU A 13 3.02 6.90 6.48
N VAL A 14 4.34 6.75 6.59
CA VAL A 14 5.28 7.24 5.58
C VAL A 14 5.84 6.06 4.81
N ILE A 15 5.67 6.07 3.49
CA ILE A 15 6.30 5.12 2.57
C ILE A 15 7.44 5.87 1.89
N LYS A 16 8.68 5.47 2.12
CA LYS A 16 9.86 6.01 1.44
C LYS A 16 10.36 5.02 0.42
N CYS A 17 10.63 5.49 -0.78
CA CYS A 17 11.18 4.70 -1.87
C CYS A 17 12.49 5.34 -2.37
N ASP A 18 13.46 4.49 -2.64
CA ASP A 18 14.71 4.78 -3.34
C ASP A 18 15.01 3.57 -4.26
N THR A 19 16.10 3.63 -5.01
CA THR A 19 16.61 2.53 -5.82
C THR A 19 16.75 1.26 -4.98
N ASP A 20 16.03 0.21 -5.38
CA ASP A 20 15.96 -1.10 -4.72
C ASP A 20 15.54 -1.09 -3.23
N THR A 21 15.07 0.05 -2.70
CA THR A 21 14.79 0.23 -1.27
C THR A 21 13.39 0.75 -1.04
N VAL A 22 12.64 0.07 -0.17
CA VAL A 22 11.35 0.54 0.33
C VAL A 22 11.36 0.51 1.84
N LEU A 23 10.99 1.63 2.47
CA LEU A 23 10.77 1.74 3.90
C LEU A 23 9.31 2.12 4.18
N ILE A 24 8.70 1.47 5.16
CA ILE A 24 7.42 1.90 5.73
C ILE A 24 7.64 2.26 7.20
N ASN A 25 7.43 3.53 7.55
CA ASN A 25 7.74 4.08 8.87
C ASN A 25 9.16 3.70 9.33
N GLU A 26 10.15 3.92 8.46
CA GLU A 26 11.57 3.57 8.67
C GLU A 26 11.89 2.07 8.77
N LYS A 27 10.91 1.18 8.58
CA LYS A 27 11.15 -0.28 8.54
C LYS A 27 11.29 -0.76 7.09
N PRO A 28 12.37 -1.48 6.74
CA PRO A 28 12.57 -1.96 5.39
C PRO A 28 11.57 -3.05 4.99
N ILE A 29 11.14 -3.01 3.74
CA ILE A 29 10.38 -4.06 3.07
C ILE A 29 11.07 -4.38 1.75
N ILE A 30 11.23 -5.67 1.48
CA ILE A 30 11.72 -6.19 0.21
C ILE A 30 10.56 -6.88 -0.49
N PHE A 31 10.35 -6.61 -1.78
CA PHE A 31 9.37 -7.31 -2.60
C PHE A 31 10.08 -8.32 -3.53
N PRO A 32 9.53 -9.55 -3.73
CA PRO A 32 8.35 -10.08 -3.06
C PRO A 32 8.58 -10.22 -1.54
N THR A 33 7.53 -9.96 -0.77
CA THR A 33 7.53 -10.04 0.70
C THR A 33 6.67 -11.20 1.19
N ASN A 34 6.54 -11.38 2.49
CA ASN A 34 5.67 -12.40 3.08
C ASN A 34 4.72 -11.82 4.12
N TYR A 35 3.72 -12.62 4.50
CA TYR A 35 2.70 -12.28 5.47
C TYR A 35 3.30 -11.75 6.77
N ASP A 36 4.22 -12.51 7.37
CA ASP A 36 4.81 -12.17 8.68
C ASP A 36 5.58 -10.85 8.66
N THR A 37 6.27 -10.56 7.55
CA THR A 37 6.97 -9.28 7.35
C THR A 37 5.98 -8.12 7.32
N LEU A 38 4.86 -8.25 6.60
CA LEU A 38 3.83 -7.21 6.57
C LEU A 38 3.19 -7.00 7.94
N ILE A 39 2.95 -8.07 8.70
CA ILE A 39 2.46 -7.97 10.09
C ILE A 39 3.48 -7.27 11.00
N ALA A 40 4.76 -7.57 10.86
CA ALA A 40 5.81 -6.93 11.67
C ALA A 40 5.94 -5.42 11.38
N VAL A 41 5.67 -5.01 10.14
CA VAL A 41 5.77 -3.60 9.72
C VAL A 41 4.49 -2.82 9.99
N LEU A 42 3.33 -3.35 9.58
CA LEU A 42 2.03 -2.68 9.62
C LEU A 42 1.16 -3.08 10.82
N GLY A 43 1.54 -4.11 11.57
CA GLY A 43 0.68 -4.74 12.58
C GLY A 43 -0.34 -5.69 11.97
N LYS A 44 -1.22 -6.24 12.81
CA LYS A 44 -2.30 -7.15 12.34
C LYS A 44 -3.30 -6.39 11.45
N PRO A 45 -3.69 -6.92 10.27
CA PRO A 45 -4.75 -6.32 9.46
C PRO A 45 -6.08 -6.36 10.21
N GLU A 46 -6.93 -5.35 10.01
CA GLU A 46 -8.28 -5.37 10.58
C GLU A 46 -9.20 -6.34 9.84
N ARG A 47 -8.90 -6.62 8.57
CA ARG A 47 -9.69 -7.54 7.75
C ARG A 47 -8.78 -8.44 6.91
N GLU A 48 -9.16 -9.70 6.87
CA GLU A 48 -8.62 -10.70 5.96
C GLU A 48 -9.78 -11.32 5.19
N LEU A 49 -9.67 -11.39 3.87
CA LEU A 49 -10.68 -12.00 3.00
C LEU A 49 -10.07 -13.20 2.30
N THR A 50 -10.78 -14.32 2.28
CA THR A 50 -10.38 -15.53 1.54
C THR A 50 -11.41 -15.82 0.47
N LYS A 51 -11.02 -15.62 -0.79
CA LYS A 51 -11.81 -15.93 -2.00
C LYS A 51 -10.90 -16.72 -2.95
N THR A 52 -10.93 -16.45 -4.27
CA THR A 52 -9.93 -16.97 -5.21
C THR A 52 -8.52 -16.47 -4.88
N ASN A 53 -8.42 -15.22 -4.42
CA ASN A 53 -7.22 -14.65 -3.82
C ASN A 53 -7.47 -14.41 -2.33
N HIS A 54 -6.40 -14.34 -1.57
CA HIS A 54 -6.40 -13.83 -0.20
C HIS A 54 -6.13 -12.33 -0.21
N TYR A 55 -6.73 -11.60 0.73
CA TYR A 55 -6.52 -10.17 0.91
C TYR A 55 -6.21 -9.87 2.36
N MET A 56 -5.20 -9.03 2.60
CA MET A 56 -4.97 -8.37 3.88
C MET A 56 -5.29 -6.88 3.73
N ILE A 57 -6.04 -6.33 4.68
CA ILE A 57 -6.51 -4.96 4.61
C ILE A 57 -6.28 -4.25 5.94
N TRP A 58 -5.48 -3.19 5.88
CA TRP A 58 -5.22 -2.26 6.98
C TRP A 58 -6.09 -1.01 6.83
N ASP A 59 -7.34 -1.10 7.25
CA ASP A 59 -8.34 -0.03 7.16
C ASP A 59 -7.90 1.25 7.89
N GLN A 60 -7.09 1.13 8.95
CA GLN A 60 -6.59 2.31 9.67
C GLN A 60 -5.61 3.14 8.85
N PHE A 61 -4.83 2.50 7.97
CA PHE A 61 -3.81 3.13 7.13
C PHE A 61 -4.30 3.41 5.70
N GLY A 62 -5.34 2.72 5.25
CA GLY A 62 -5.75 2.78 3.84
C GLY A 62 -4.89 1.91 2.93
N ILE A 63 -4.27 0.85 3.47
CA ILE A 63 -3.39 -0.08 2.76
C ILE A 63 -4.09 -1.43 2.58
N PHE A 64 -3.88 -2.06 1.44
CA PHE A 64 -4.31 -3.45 1.21
C PHE A 64 -3.37 -4.17 0.24
N CYS A 65 -3.33 -5.49 0.32
CA CYS A 65 -2.65 -6.33 -0.68
C CYS A 65 -3.46 -7.59 -0.95
N GLY A 66 -3.37 -8.08 -2.19
CA GLY A 66 -3.87 -9.40 -2.58
C GLY A 66 -2.71 -10.37 -2.76
N TYR A 67 -2.90 -11.64 -2.43
CA TYR A 67 -1.91 -12.69 -2.61
C TYR A 67 -2.56 -14.06 -2.82
N THR A 68 -1.84 -14.97 -3.47
CA THR A 68 -2.19 -16.39 -3.59
C THR A 68 -1.24 -17.26 -2.76
N ASP A 69 0.04 -16.86 -2.66
CA ASP A 69 1.02 -17.43 -1.74
C ASP A 69 1.37 -16.41 -0.66
N LYS A 70 1.23 -16.82 0.61
CA LYS A 70 1.56 -16.00 1.78
C LYS A 70 3.06 -15.69 1.89
N ASN A 71 3.90 -16.44 1.20
CA ASN A 71 5.35 -16.24 1.14
C ASN A 71 5.79 -15.40 -0.08
N GLU A 72 4.88 -15.08 -0.99
CA GLU A 72 5.17 -14.38 -2.25
C GLU A 72 4.18 -13.24 -2.51
N ILE A 73 4.15 -12.27 -1.60
CA ILE A 73 3.31 -11.08 -1.72
C ILE A 73 4.03 -10.04 -2.58
N LEU A 74 3.43 -9.73 -3.73
CA LEU A 74 4.10 -9.01 -4.81
C LEU A 74 4.03 -7.48 -4.68
N SER A 75 2.98 -6.97 -4.03
CA SER A 75 2.76 -5.53 -3.90
C SER A 75 1.84 -5.18 -2.73
N ILE A 76 1.90 -3.91 -2.33
CA ILE A 76 0.88 -3.24 -1.51
C ILE A 76 0.22 -2.15 -2.35
N ASN A 77 -1.03 -1.85 -2.03
CA ASN A 77 -1.85 -0.90 -2.78
C ASN A 77 -2.50 0.09 -1.82
N VAL A 78 -2.66 1.32 -2.30
CA VAL A 78 -3.37 2.37 -1.59
C VAL A 78 -4.25 3.15 -2.54
N TYR A 79 -5.35 3.69 -2.01
CA TYR A 79 -6.16 4.69 -2.69
C TYR A 79 -6.13 5.99 -1.88
N GLN A 80 -5.57 7.04 -2.48
CA GLN A 80 -5.59 8.41 -1.94
C GLN A 80 -6.98 9.02 -2.06
N SER A 81 -7.71 8.68 -3.13
CA SER A 81 -9.14 8.94 -3.24
C SER A 81 -9.87 7.70 -3.71
N LYS A 82 -11.07 7.50 -3.17
CA LYS A 82 -12.01 6.47 -3.60
C LYS A 82 -13.42 6.88 -3.24
N GLN A 83 -14.35 6.65 -4.16
CA GLN A 83 -15.76 6.97 -3.98
C GLN A 83 -16.61 5.72 -3.69
N ASP A 84 -16.09 4.53 -4.02
CA ASP A 84 -16.82 3.30 -3.79
C ASP A 84 -16.51 2.60 -2.46
N ARG A 85 -17.33 1.57 -2.22
CA ARG A 85 -17.38 0.78 -1.00
C ARG A 85 -17.00 -0.67 -1.24
N SER A 86 -16.14 -0.94 -2.23
CA SER A 86 -15.67 -2.30 -2.51
C SER A 86 -15.06 -2.93 -1.25
N GLU A 87 -15.46 -4.17 -0.96
CA GLU A 87 -14.95 -4.90 0.20
C GLU A 87 -13.47 -5.28 0.04
N TYR A 88 -12.99 -5.35 -1.21
CA TYR A 88 -11.63 -5.76 -1.60
C TYR A 88 -10.57 -4.67 -1.40
N ASN A 89 -10.96 -3.46 -0.97
CA ASN A 89 -10.05 -2.39 -0.63
C ASN A 89 -10.30 -1.87 0.78
N SER A 90 -9.42 -0.99 1.25
CA SER A 90 -9.54 -0.35 2.56
C SER A 90 -10.82 0.48 2.66
N LYS A 91 -11.46 0.55 3.83
CA LYS A 91 -12.62 1.42 4.07
C LYS A 91 -12.25 2.88 4.05
N LYS A 92 -11.07 3.22 4.58
CA LYS A 92 -10.52 4.57 4.59
C LYS A 92 -9.53 4.76 3.44
N GLN A 93 -9.44 6.00 2.98
CA GLN A 93 -8.41 6.44 2.05
C GLN A 93 -7.07 6.52 2.78
N PHE A 94 -6.00 6.33 2.03
CA PHE A 94 -4.64 6.57 2.49
C PHE A 94 -4.43 8.07 2.73
N LYS A 95 -3.96 8.41 3.94
CA LYS A 95 -3.64 9.78 4.36
C LYS A 95 -2.16 9.94 4.73
N GLY A 96 -1.36 8.95 4.39
CA GLY A 96 0.07 8.97 4.60
C GLY A 96 0.79 9.73 3.48
N LYS A 97 2.11 9.61 3.48
CA LYS A 97 2.99 10.22 2.49
C LYS A 97 3.72 9.15 1.69
N LEU A 98 3.93 9.43 0.41
CA LEU A 98 4.83 8.70 -0.46
C LEU A 98 6.01 9.60 -0.77
N LEU A 99 7.22 9.19 -0.36
CA LEU A 99 8.45 9.92 -0.63
C LEU A 99 9.29 9.15 -1.64
N LEU A 100 9.83 9.83 -2.64
CA LEU A 100 10.84 9.34 -3.55
C LEU A 100 12.10 10.19 -3.35
N ASN A 101 13.22 9.58 -2.96
CA ASN A 101 14.47 10.31 -2.65
C ASN A 101 14.24 11.47 -1.65
N ASP A 102 13.45 11.21 -0.60
CA ASP A 102 13.01 12.17 0.43
C ASP A 102 12.10 13.32 -0.04
N GLU A 103 11.71 13.35 -1.32
CA GLU A 103 10.73 14.29 -1.86
C GLU A 103 9.33 13.67 -1.90
N GLU A 104 8.32 14.40 -1.42
CA GLU A 104 6.93 13.93 -1.44
C GLU A 104 6.39 13.97 -2.86
N ILE A 105 5.86 12.83 -3.33
CA ILE A 105 5.26 12.70 -4.66
C ILE A 105 3.78 12.33 -4.58
N THR A 106 3.00 12.79 -5.55
CA THR A 106 1.57 12.53 -5.71
C THR A 106 1.27 11.70 -6.95
N ASN A 107 0.14 10.97 -6.96
CA ASN A 107 -0.16 10.00 -8.03
C ASN A 107 -0.32 10.63 -9.42
N ASN A 108 -0.52 11.94 -9.53
CA ASN A 108 -0.66 12.65 -10.80
C ASN A 108 0.68 12.94 -11.49
N GLU A 109 1.81 12.79 -10.79
CA GLU A 109 3.15 13.10 -11.30
C GLU A 109 3.77 11.96 -12.11
N PHE A 110 3.20 10.74 -12.03
CA PHE A 110 3.78 9.56 -12.68
C PHE A 110 2.73 8.59 -13.21
N SER A 111 3.15 7.75 -14.16
CA SER A 111 2.41 6.52 -14.55
C SER A 111 3.06 5.29 -13.93
N LYS A 112 4.39 5.18 -14.07
CA LYS A 112 5.23 4.18 -13.42
C LYS A 112 6.59 4.80 -13.12
N ILE A 113 7.13 4.53 -11.94
CA ILE A 113 8.52 4.85 -11.57
C ILE A 113 9.22 3.52 -11.30
N ALA A 114 10.19 3.17 -12.15
CA ALA A 114 11.02 1.99 -11.96
C ALA A 114 12.19 2.30 -11.02
N LEU A 115 12.36 1.51 -9.97
CA LEU A 115 13.35 1.70 -8.91
C LEU A 115 14.19 0.42 -8.75
N GLY A 116 14.69 -0.10 -9.88
CA GLY A 116 15.36 -1.41 -9.92
C GLY A 116 14.37 -2.56 -9.84
N LYS A 117 14.45 -3.38 -8.79
CA LYS A 117 13.61 -4.57 -8.54
C LYS A 117 12.19 -4.23 -8.14
N VAL A 118 11.93 -2.99 -7.73
CA VAL A 118 10.60 -2.51 -7.33
C VAL A 118 10.15 -1.35 -8.21
N ALA A 119 8.84 -1.11 -8.24
CA ALA A 119 8.26 -0.01 -8.98
C ALA A 119 7.06 0.57 -8.24
N ILE A 120 6.86 1.87 -8.43
CA ILE A 120 5.65 2.59 -8.05
C ILE A 120 4.78 2.68 -9.30
N HIS A 121 3.58 2.12 -9.26
CA HIS A 121 2.60 2.15 -10.33
C HIS A 121 1.43 3.04 -9.94
N ARG A 122 1.03 3.94 -10.82
CA ARG A 122 -0.21 4.70 -10.63
C ARG A 122 -1.41 3.75 -10.73
N LEU A 123 -2.34 3.90 -9.79
CA LEU A 123 -3.67 3.28 -9.85
C LEU A 123 -4.69 4.36 -10.18
N GLY A 124 -5.40 4.20 -11.29
CA GLY A 124 -6.43 5.14 -11.76
C GLY A 124 -5.91 6.56 -12.03
N SER A 125 -6.84 7.50 -12.10
CA SER A 125 -6.57 8.92 -12.33
C SER A 125 -7.54 9.79 -11.51
N GLU A 126 -7.28 11.09 -11.37
CA GLU A 126 -8.12 11.99 -10.57
C GLU A 126 -9.58 12.08 -11.05
N ASN A 127 -9.82 11.77 -12.33
CA ASN A 127 -11.15 11.74 -12.95
C ASN A 127 -11.89 10.41 -12.74
N GLU A 128 -11.24 9.40 -12.16
CA GLU A 128 -11.84 8.10 -11.89
C GLU A 128 -12.42 8.00 -10.48
N ILE A 129 -13.28 7.00 -10.27
CA ILE A 129 -13.89 6.74 -8.96
C ILE A 129 -12.88 6.29 -7.89
N ARG A 130 -11.65 5.94 -8.30
CA ARG A 130 -10.53 5.59 -7.42
C ARG A 130 -9.21 6.06 -8.02
N PHE A 131 -8.33 6.61 -7.18
CA PHE A 131 -6.94 6.80 -7.55
C PHE A 131 -5.97 6.62 -6.38
N GLY A 132 -4.73 6.27 -6.69
CA GLY A 132 -3.64 6.09 -5.74
C GLY A 132 -2.45 5.43 -6.41
N PHE A 133 -1.80 4.50 -5.72
CA PHE A 133 -0.63 3.81 -6.23
C PHE A 133 -0.48 2.39 -5.69
N SER A 134 0.23 1.57 -6.46
CA SER A 134 0.73 0.25 -6.09
C SER A 134 2.24 0.32 -5.97
N LEU A 135 2.79 -0.28 -4.92
CA LEU A 135 4.22 -0.42 -4.71
C LEU A 135 4.55 -1.90 -4.58
N GLY A 136 5.46 -2.39 -5.41
CA GLY A 136 5.79 -3.82 -5.41
C GLY A 136 6.86 -4.16 -6.42
N ILE A 137 6.95 -5.43 -6.78
CA ILE A 137 7.94 -5.90 -7.76
C ILE A 137 7.79 -5.19 -9.10
N ASN A 138 8.93 -4.79 -9.66
CA ASN A 138 9.02 -4.27 -11.01
C ASN A 138 9.00 -5.44 -11.99
N LYS A 139 7.81 -5.95 -12.34
CA LYS A 139 7.71 -6.90 -13.46
C LYS A 139 8.03 -6.14 -14.75
N ILE A 140 9.21 -6.42 -15.30
CA ILE A 140 9.50 -6.14 -16.71
C ILE A 140 8.76 -7.24 -17.48
N TYR A 141 7.63 -6.91 -18.08
CA TYR A 141 7.02 -7.79 -19.06
C TYR A 141 7.93 -7.76 -20.29
N THR A 142 8.90 -8.66 -20.34
CA THR A 142 9.49 -9.06 -21.62
C THR A 142 8.39 -9.78 -22.38
N ASN A 143 7.85 -9.13 -23.42
CA ASN A 143 7.07 -9.83 -24.43
C ASN A 143 7.96 -10.95 -24.98
N ILE A 144 7.60 -12.19 -24.66
CA ILE A 144 8.09 -13.38 -25.38
C ILE A 144 7.22 -13.52 -26.62
#